data_AF-A0A2I0TQ73-F1
#
_entry.id   AF-A0A2I0TQ73-F1
#
_cell.length_a   1.000
_cell.length_b   1.000
_cell.length_c   1.000
_cell.angle_alpha   90.00
_cell.angle_beta   90.00
_cell.angle_gamma   90.00
#
_symmetry.space_group_name_H-M   'P 1'
#
loop_
_entity.id
_entity.type
_entity.pdbx_description
1 polymer ?
#
loop_
_entity_poly.entity_id
_entity_poly.type
_entity_poly.pdbx_seq_one_letter_code
_entity_poly.pdbx_strand_id
1 'polypeptide(L)'
;MFQKAFELVVRHARNFTNSMFRTHYQSMGPRALKFVGELFTDVSLYILGSDISVNDMINEFFDSLFPLVYSRLINPGFPDPSVEMTECLRAARRDLKAFGNYPKLMMTQVSKSLQATRVFLQALNLGIEVINTTDHLKFSKDCGRALLKMWYCSHCQGLLLAKPCAGYCGAVMQGCLAGVVEIDKHWREYIGSLEGLTKGMRGVYDMEHVLLNLFSAVRDAILYVQKNEEKLSTTVSGFLQSPWRGAMAALRCVP
;
A
#
# COMPACT_ATOMS: atom_id res chain seq x y z
N MET A 1 7.74 -13.08 -6.52
CA MET A 1 8.07 -13.47 -5.12
C MET A 1 7.54 -12.44 -4.13
N PHE A 2 7.96 -11.16 -4.22
CA PHE A 2 7.55 -10.10 -3.29
C PHE A 2 6.03 -9.88 -3.17
N GLN A 3 5.29 -9.90 -4.28
CA GLN A 3 3.83 -9.76 -4.24
C GLN A 3 3.17 -10.78 -3.29
N LYS A 4 3.54 -12.07 -3.40
CA LYS A 4 3.02 -13.13 -2.51
C LYS A 4 3.40 -12.88 -1.04
N ALA A 5 4.58 -12.32 -0.78
CA ALA A 5 5.00 -11.98 0.59
C ALA A 5 4.13 -10.86 1.17
N PHE A 6 3.85 -9.80 0.40
CA PHE A 6 2.95 -8.72 0.84
C PHE A 6 1.51 -9.21 1.04
N GLU A 7 1.00 -10.09 0.17
CA GLU A 7 -0.31 -10.74 0.36
C GLU A 7 -0.37 -11.54 1.67
N LEU A 8 0.71 -12.23 2.03
CA LEU A 8 0.80 -12.91 3.32
C LEU A 8 0.76 -11.91 4.50
N VAL A 9 1.50 -10.81 4.43
CA VAL A 9 1.48 -9.76 5.48
C VAL A 9 0.06 -9.23 5.67
N VAL A 10 -0.64 -8.87 4.59
CA VAL A 10 -2.02 -8.38 4.62
C VAL A 10 -2.95 -9.39 5.28
N ARG A 11 -2.80 -10.68 4.94
CA ARG A 11 -3.59 -11.76 5.55
C ARG A 11 -3.32 -11.88 7.06
N HIS A 12 -2.07 -11.80 7.50
CA HIS A 12 -1.74 -11.87 8.93
C HIS A 12 -2.28 -10.66 9.68
N ALA A 13 -2.12 -9.45 9.14
CA ALA A 13 -2.66 -8.22 9.72
C ALA A 13 -4.19 -8.30 9.90
N ARG A 14 -4.92 -8.79 8.88
CA ARG A 14 -6.36 -9.07 8.97
C ARG A 14 -6.69 -10.04 10.10
N ASN A 15 -5.94 -11.14 10.20
CA ASN A 15 -6.17 -12.17 11.21
C ASN A 15 -5.90 -11.66 12.63
N PHE A 16 -4.82 -10.89 12.85
CA PHE A 16 -4.54 -10.27 14.14
C PHE A 16 -5.62 -9.28 14.55
N THR A 17 -6.09 -8.45 13.61
CA THR A 17 -7.16 -7.48 13.87
C THR A 17 -8.48 -8.18 14.20
N ASN A 18 -8.84 -9.24 13.46
CA ASN A 18 -10.00 -10.08 13.76
C ASN A 18 -9.90 -10.79 15.11
N SER A 19 -8.72 -11.32 15.45
CA SER A 19 -8.46 -11.97 16.74
C SER A 19 -8.60 -10.97 17.89
N MET A 20 -8.10 -9.74 17.73
CA MET A 20 -8.26 -8.66 18.69
C MET A 20 -9.74 -8.36 18.98
N PHE A 21 -10.57 -8.22 17.94
CA PHE A 21 -12.01 -8.02 18.11
C PHE A 21 -12.69 -9.22 18.79
N ARG A 22 -12.37 -10.45 18.37
CA ARG A 22 -12.94 -11.66 18.99
C ARG A 22 -12.56 -11.82 20.45
N THR A 23 -11.39 -11.37 20.86
CA THR A 23 -10.86 -11.59 22.21
C THR A 23 -11.29 -10.48 23.16
N HIS A 24 -11.09 -9.21 22.76
CA HIS A 24 -11.28 -8.05 23.63
C HIS A 24 -12.63 -7.35 23.44
N TYR A 25 -13.31 -7.58 22.32
CA TYR A 25 -14.55 -6.88 21.96
C TYR A 25 -15.61 -7.86 21.43
N GLN A 26 -15.86 -8.93 22.18
CA GLN A 26 -16.71 -10.07 21.79
C GLN A 26 -18.10 -9.64 21.26
N SER A 27 -18.73 -8.66 21.90
CA SER A 27 -20.04 -8.11 21.51
C SER A 27 -20.04 -7.41 20.14
N MET A 28 -18.88 -6.93 19.69
CA MET A 28 -18.68 -6.25 18.41
C MET A 28 -18.14 -7.20 17.33
N GLY A 29 -17.52 -8.31 17.72
CA GLY A 29 -16.80 -9.25 16.85
C GLY A 29 -17.53 -9.59 15.53
N PRO A 30 -18.77 -10.12 15.55
CA PRO A 30 -19.46 -10.55 14.34
C PRO A 30 -19.59 -9.47 13.25
N ARG A 31 -19.90 -8.23 13.64
CA ARG A 31 -20.03 -7.10 12.70
C ARG A 31 -18.66 -6.49 12.36
N ALA A 32 -17.78 -6.33 13.35
CA ALA A 32 -16.45 -5.76 13.16
C ALA A 32 -15.60 -6.57 12.16
N LEU A 33 -15.75 -7.90 12.15
CA LEU A 33 -15.04 -8.79 11.22
C LEU A 33 -15.32 -8.46 9.75
N LYS A 34 -16.53 -8.01 9.43
CA LYS A 34 -16.89 -7.58 8.07
C LYS A 34 -16.10 -6.33 7.68
N PHE A 35 -16.08 -5.31 8.53
CA PHE A 35 -15.38 -4.05 8.28
C PHE A 35 -13.85 -4.24 8.17
N VAL A 36 -13.29 -5.13 9.01
CA VAL A 36 -11.88 -5.53 8.91
C VAL A 36 -11.62 -6.26 7.59
N GLY A 37 -12.54 -7.14 7.17
CA GLY A 37 -12.47 -7.83 5.88
C GLY A 37 -12.43 -6.87 4.69
N GLU A 38 -13.32 -5.88 4.68
CA GLU A 38 -13.41 -4.83 3.65
C GLU A 38 -12.11 -4.02 3.60
N LEU A 39 -11.66 -3.46 4.74
CA LEU A 39 -10.42 -2.70 4.83
C LEU A 39 -9.22 -3.45 4.23
N PHE A 40 -8.99 -4.71 4.64
CA PHE A 40 -7.84 -5.47 4.16
C PHE A 40 -8.01 -5.98 2.72
N THR A 41 -9.24 -6.02 2.20
CA THR A 41 -9.49 -6.26 0.77
C THR A 41 -9.06 -5.03 -0.03
N ASP A 42 -9.43 -3.83 0.40
CA ASP A 42 -9.04 -2.58 -0.26
C ASP A 42 -7.54 -2.35 -0.22
N VAL A 43 -6.90 -2.69 0.92
CA VAL A 43 -5.43 -2.69 1.03
C VAL A 43 -4.80 -3.63 -0.01
N SER A 44 -5.37 -4.84 -0.20
CA SER A 44 -4.89 -5.79 -1.21
C SER A 44 -5.03 -5.22 -2.61
N LEU A 45 -6.21 -4.70 -2.95
CA LEU A 45 -6.51 -4.10 -4.26
C LEU A 45 -5.60 -2.91 -4.55
N TYR A 46 -5.33 -2.05 -3.55
CA TYR A 46 -4.40 -0.93 -3.68
C TYR A 46 -2.99 -1.39 -4.10
N ILE A 47 -2.46 -2.42 -3.44
CA ILE A 47 -1.13 -2.98 -3.75
C ILE A 47 -1.09 -3.55 -5.17
N LEU A 48 -2.19 -4.17 -5.60
CA LEU A 48 -2.35 -4.72 -6.95
C LEU A 48 -2.56 -3.67 -8.03
N GLY A 49 -2.69 -2.39 -7.66
CA GLY A 49 -2.73 -1.28 -8.60
C GLY A 49 -4.07 -0.58 -8.76
N SER A 50 -5.09 -0.91 -7.95
CA SER A 50 -6.35 -0.16 -7.95
C SER A 50 -6.16 1.27 -7.47
N ASP A 51 -6.99 2.20 -7.96
CA ASP A 51 -6.93 3.63 -7.62
C ASP A 51 -7.72 3.98 -6.35
N ILE A 52 -7.84 3.03 -5.43
CA ILE A 52 -8.52 3.22 -4.15
C ILE A 52 -7.71 4.22 -3.31
N SER A 53 -8.39 5.22 -2.76
CA SER A 53 -7.77 6.18 -1.84
C SER A 53 -7.55 5.53 -0.48
N VAL A 54 -6.31 5.57 0.02
CA VAL A 54 -5.98 5.11 1.38
C VAL A 54 -6.73 5.94 2.44
N ASN A 55 -7.00 7.21 2.16
CA ASN A 55 -7.78 8.03 3.07
C ASN A 55 -9.23 7.54 3.13
N ASP A 56 -9.80 7.15 2.00
CA ASP A 56 -11.20 6.74 1.92
C ASP A 56 -11.41 5.37 2.56
N MET A 57 -10.55 4.37 2.27
CA MET A 57 -10.66 3.05 2.92
C MET A 57 -10.55 3.13 4.46
N ILE A 58 -9.67 4.00 4.98
CA ILE A 58 -9.51 4.18 6.43
C ILE A 58 -10.69 4.94 7.00
N ASN A 59 -11.18 5.97 6.31
CA ASN A 59 -12.41 6.66 6.72
C ASN A 59 -13.58 5.68 6.77
N GLU A 60 -13.89 4.98 5.68
CA GLU A 60 -14.98 4.00 5.58
C GLU A 60 -14.93 2.93 6.67
N PHE A 61 -13.74 2.47 7.04
CA PHE A 61 -13.55 1.59 8.19
C PHE A 61 -14.03 2.24 9.50
N PHE A 62 -13.60 3.47 9.80
CA PHE A 62 -14.00 4.19 11.02
C PHE A 62 -15.46 4.69 10.98
N ASP A 63 -15.98 5.02 9.79
CA ASP A 63 -17.39 5.29 9.52
C ASP A 63 -18.24 4.08 9.92
N SER A 64 -17.81 2.88 9.54
CA SER A 64 -18.54 1.64 9.85
C SER A 64 -18.35 1.18 11.29
N LEU A 65 -17.18 1.43 11.87
CA LEU A 65 -16.85 1.03 13.24
C LEU A 65 -17.59 1.89 14.30
N PHE A 66 -17.77 3.19 14.07
CA PHE A 66 -18.32 4.06 15.11
C PHE A 66 -19.74 3.73 15.57
N PRO A 67 -20.73 3.48 14.68
CA PRO A 67 -22.07 3.11 15.12
C PRO A 67 -22.07 1.84 16.00
N LEU A 68 -21.18 0.90 15.69
CA LEU A 68 -21.00 -0.33 16.47
C LEU A 68 -20.38 -0.04 17.85
N VAL A 69 -19.34 0.78 17.90
CA VAL A 69 -18.72 1.21 19.16
C VAL A 69 -19.71 2.01 20.02
N TYR A 70 -20.47 2.92 19.42
CA TYR A 70 -21.47 3.72 20.12
C TYR A 70 -22.55 2.85 20.74
N SER A 71 -23.17 1.96 19.96
CA SER A 71 -24.26 1.09 20.45
C SER A 71 -23.82 0.02 21.45
N ARG A 72 -22.55 -0.42 21.43
CA ARG A 72 -22.08 -1.52 22.29
C ARG A 72 -21.29 -1.06 23.51
N LEU A 73 -20.59 0.08 23.40
CA LEU A 73 -19.67 0.54 24.44
C LEU A 73 -20.11 1.87 25.08
N ILE A 74 -20.68 2.82 24.31
CA ILE A 74 -21.09 4.12 24.87
C ILE A 74 -22.53 4.05 25.40
N ASN A 75 -23.45 3.51 24.61
CA ASN A 75 -24.87 3.43 24.95
C ASN A 75 -25.40 2.01 24.71
N PRO A 76 -25.09 1.05 25.61
CA PRO A 76 -25.46 -0.37 25.47
C PRO A 76 -26.98 -0.63 25.50
N GLY A 77 -27.80 0.34 25.90
CA GLY A 77 -29.26 0.29 25.81
C GLY A 77 -29.82 0.83 24.49
N PHE A 78 -28.96 1.32 23.60
CA PHE A 78 -29.37 1.85 22.31
C PHE A 78 -29.86 0.71 21.40
N PRO A 79 -31.08 0.79 20.84
CA PRO A 79 -31.57 -0.21 19.90
C PRO A 79 -30.66 -0.27 18.67
N ASP A 80 -30.72 -1.38 17.92
CA ASP A 80 -29.98 -1.47 16.66
C ASP A 80 -30.42 -0.30 15.76
N PRO A 81 -29.50 0.60 15.35
CA PRO A 81 -29.86 1.82 14.66
C PRO A 81 -30.53 1.51 13.32
N SER A 82 -31.54 2.30 12.96
CA SER A 82 -32.04 2.35 11.59
C SER A 82 -30.94 2.77 10.61
N VAL A 83 -31.20 2.65 9.31
CA VAL A 83 -30.26 3.08 8.27
C VAL A 83 -29.96 4.57 8.41
N GLU A 84 -30.99 5.39 8.62
CA GLU A 84 -30.87 6.84 8.78
C GLU A 84 -30.04 7.19 10.03
N MET A 85 -30.30 6.51 11.16
CA MET A 85 -29.56 6.70 12.40
C MET A 85 -28.08 6.31 12.25
N THR A 86 -27.79 5.25 11.51
CA THR A 86 -26.42 4.81 11.21
C THR A 86 -25.66 5.87 10.40
N GLU A 87 -26.30 6.50 9.41
CA GLU A 87 -25.72 7.62 8.65
C GLU A 87 -25.46 8.84 9.52
N CYS A 88 -26.36 9.15 10.45
CA CYS A 88 -26.16 10.25 11.40
C CYS A 88 -24.98 10.00 12.35
N LEU A 89 -24.83 8.77 12.85
CA LEU A 89 -23.67 8.38 13.67
C LEU A 89 -22.36 8.44 12.85
N ARG A 90 -22.40 8.04 11.57
CA ARG A 90 -21.27 8.21 10.65
C ARG A 90 -20.88 9.68 10.54
N ALA A 91 -21.82 10.57 10.27
CA ALA A 91 -21.59 12.00 10.21
C ALA A 91 -21.00 12.55 11.53
N ALA A 92 -21.62 12.20 12.66
CA ALA A 92 -21.21 12.64 13.99
C ALA A 92 -19.76 12.30 14.30
N ARG A 93 -19.30 11.11 13.91
CA ARG A 93 -17.91 10.73 14.18
C ARG A 93 -16.88 11.59 13.46
N ARG A 94 -17.19 12.14 12.27
CA ARG A 94 -16.30 13.06 11.56
C ARG A 94 -16.21 14.40 12.28
N ASP A 95 -17.36 15.00 12.57
CA ASP A 95 -17.46 16.34 13.17
C ASP A 95 -16.89 16.37 14.59
N LEU A 96 -17.19 15.32 15.37
CA LEU A 96 -16.76 15.21 16.76
C LEU A 96 -15.35 14.65 16.91
N LYS A 97 -14.73 14.20 15.81
CA LYS A 97 -13.46 13.44 15.83
C LYS A 97 -13.50 12.35 16.90
N ALA A 98 -14.50 11.48 16.85
CA ALA A 98 -14.81 10.59 17.97
C ALA A 98 -13.62 9.67 18.33
N PHE A 99 -12.84 9.24 17.35
CA PHE A 99 -11.62 8.46 17.52
C PHE A 99 -10.34 9.32 17.67
N GLY A 100 -10.45 10.60 18.00
CA GLY A 100 -9.31 11.50 18.14
C GLY A 100 -8.46 11.59 16.87
N ASN A 101 -7.14 11.54 17.02
CA ASN A 101 -6.18 11.63 15.91
C ASN A 101 -5.86 10.27 15.25
N TYR A 102 -6.39 9.16 15.77
CA TYR A 102 -6.03 7.81 15.32
C TYR A 102 -6.36 7.55 13.84
N PRO A 103 -7.53 7.94 13.29
CA PRO A 103 -7.80 7.78 11.86
C PRO A 103 -6.77 8.47 10.97
N LYS A 104 -6.41 9.72 11.30
CA LYS A 104 -5.42 10.50 10.53
C LYS A 104 -4.01 9.92 10.63
N LEU A 105 -3.63 9.41 11.80
CA LEU A 105 -2.36 8.73 12.01
C LEU A 105 -2.29 7.45 11.15
N MET A 106 -3.34 6.62 11.18
CA MET A 106 -3.46 5.42 10.36
C MET A 106 -3.40 5.74 8.88
N MET A 107 -4.15 6.73 8.39
CA MET A 107 -4.09 7.19 7.00
C MET A 107 -2.66 7.54 6.58
N THR A 108 -1.93 8.30 7.42
CA THR A 108 -0.57 8.74 7.12
C THR A 108 0.40 7.56 7.03
N GLN A 109 0.36 6.64 8.00
CA GLN A 109 1.28 5.50 8.07
C GLN A 109 1.00 4.48 6.98
N VAL A 110 -0.28 4.15 6.77
CA VAL A 110 -0.72 3.19 5.74
C VAL A 110 -0.43 3.76 4.36
N SER A 111 -0.73 5.04 4.11
CA SER A 111 -0.51 5.66 2.79
C SER A 111 0.95 5.61 2.37
N LYS A 112 1.86 6.04 3.26
CA LYS A 112 3.30 6.03 2.97
C LYS A 112 3.83 4.61 2.71
N SER A 113 3.43 3.64 3.52
CA SER A 113 3.95 2.27 3.45
C SER A 113 3.39 1.51 2.24
N LEU A 114 2.10 1.68 1.94
CA LEU A 114 1.48 1.07 0.76
C LEU A 114 1.99 1.72 -0.54
N GLN A 115 2.18 3.04 -0.57
CA GLN A 115 2.75 3.72 -1.73
C GLN A 115 4.18 3.23 -2.01
N ALA A 116 5.04 3.14 -0.99
CA ALA A 116 6.39 2.60 -1.14
C ALA A 116 6.37 1.16 -1.68
N THR A 117 5.46 0.33 -1.16
CA THR A 117 5.27 -1.06 -1.62
C THR A 117 4.82 -1.14 -3.07
N ARG A 118 3.83 -0.33 -3.48
CA ARG A 118 3.34 -0.30 -4.87
C ARG A 118 4.43 0.15 -5.83
N VAL A 119 5.14 1.22 -5.50
CA VAL A 119 6.26 1.72 -6.31
C VAL A 119 7.37 0.68 -6.42
N PHE A 120 7.68 -0.02 -5.34
CA PHE A 120 8.67 -1.10 -5.34
C PHE A 120 8.29 -2.23 -6.30
N LEU A 121 7.04 -2.71 -6.24
CA LEU A 121 6.56 -3.75 -7.16
C LEU A 121 6.55 -3.28 -8.62
N GLN A 122 6.11 -2.05 -8.87
CA GLN A 122 6.13 -1.44 -10.20
C GLN A 122 7.56 -1.32 -10.74
N ALA A 123 8.50 -0.85 -9.91
CA ALA A 123 9.90 -0.75 -10.26
C ALA A 123 10.46 -2.13 -10.64
N LEU A 124 10.22 -3.17 -9.84
CA LEU A 124 10.67 -4.52 -10.16
C LEU A 124 10.10 -5.03 -11.51
N ASN A 125 8.82 -4.79 -11.79
CA ASN A 125 8.22 -5.18 -13.06
C ASN A 125 8.86 -4.44 -14.24
N LEU A 126 9.10 -3.13 -14.10
CA LEU A 126 9.82 -2.34 -15.10
C LEU A 126 11.25 -2.86 -15.30
N GLY A 127 11.95 -3.22 -14.21
CA GLY A 127 13.28 -3.80 -14.28
C GLY A 127 13.31 -5.12 -15.07
N ILE A 128 12.32 -5.98 -14.86
CA ILE A 128 12.15 -7.22 -15.63
C ILE A 128 11.91 -6.92 -17.11
N GLU A 129 11.05 -5.96 -17.41
CA GLU A 129 10.75 -5.54 -18.80
C GLU A 129 11.99 -5.01 -19.53
N VAL A 130 12.78 -4.17 -18.86
CA VAL A 130 14.04 -3.65 -19.41
C VAL A 130 15.04 -4.78 -19.68
N ILE A 131 15.24 -5.69 -18.73
CA ILE A 131 16.15 -6.84 -18.89
C ILE A 131 15.70 -7.74 -20.05
N ASN A 132 14.41 -8.07 -20.13
CA ASN A 132 13.88 -8.89 -21.22
C ASN A 132 14.03 -8.21 -22.58
N THR A 133 13.87 -6.89 -22.63
CA THR A 133 14.05 -6.10 -23.86
C THR A 133 15.52 -6.09 -24.28
N THR A 134 16.46 -5.94 -23.34
CA THR A 134 17.90 -5.89 -23.63
C THR A 134 18.51 -7.25 -23.95
N ASP A 135 17.97 -8.35 -23.40
CA ASP A 135 18.40 -9.72 -23.72
C ASP A 135 18.08 -10.11 -25.17
N HIS A 136 17.05 -9.51 -25.76
CA HIS A 136 16.63 -9.75 -27.15
C HIS A 136 17.22 -8.77 -28.18
N LEU A 137 18.29 -8.06 -27.83
CA LEU A 137 18.95 -7.14 -28.74
C LEU A 137 19.56 -7.87 -29.94
N LYS A 138 19.21 -7.40 -31.14
CA LYS A 138 19.76 -7.90 -32.39
C LYS A 138 20.99 -7.09 -32.78
N PHE A 139 22.11 -7.77 -32.97
CA PHE A 139 23.31 -7.12 -33.50
C PHE A 139 23.08 -6.62 -34.93
N SER A 140 23.61 -5.44 -35.23
CA SER A 140 23.58 -4.91 -36.59
C SER A 140 24.47 -5.75 -37.51
N LYS A 141 24.22 -5.67 -38.83
CA LYS A 141 25.09 -6.28 -39.84
C LYS A 141 26.54 -5.78 -39.71
N ASP A 142 26.72 -4.52 -39.34
CA ASP A 142 28.04 -3.92 -39.14
C ASP A 142 28.77 -4.51 -37.94
N CYS A 143 28.07 -4.70 -36.82
CA CYS A 143 28.60 -5.43 -35.67
C CYS A 143 29.00 -6.86 -36.07
N GLY A 144 28.14 -7.57 -36.81
CA GLY A 144 28.45 -8.92 -37.30
C GLY A 144 29.74 -8.96 -38.14
N ARG A 145 29.94 -7.98 -39.04
CA ARG A 145 31.19 -7.85 -39.81
C ARG A 145 32.39 -7.52 -38.93
N ALA A 146 32.24 -6.62 -37.96
CA ALA A 146 33.31 -6.25 -37.04
C ALA A 146 33.75 -7.42 -36.15
N LEU A 147 32.79 -8.20 -35.63
CA LEU A 147 33.04 -9.42 -34.86
C LEU A 147 33.74 -10.49 -35.70
N LEU A 148 33.27 -10.73 -36.93
CA LEU A 148 33.89 -11.70 -37.83
C LEU A 148 35.34 -11.32 -38.15
N LYS A 149 35.60 -10.03 -38.40
CA LYS A 149 36.96 -9.52 -38.62
C LYS A 149 37.84 -9.70 -37.38
N MET A 150 37.30 -9.42 -36.20
CA MET A 150 38.03 -9.55 -34.94
C MET A 150 38.41 -11.00 -34.64
N TRP A 151 37.50 -11.95 -34.84
CA TRP A 151 37.72 -13.35 -34.47
C TRP A 151 38.44 -14.17 -35.54
N TYR A 152 38.17 -13.95 -36.82
CA TYR A 152 38.57 -14.90 -37.87
C TYR A 152 39.59 -14.36 -38.88
N CYS A 153 39.78 -13.04 -39.01
CA CYS A 153 40.71 -12.54 -40.04
C CYS A 153 42.17 -12.93 -39.80
N SER A 154 42.61 -13.11 -38.54
CA SER A 154 43.97 -13.60 -38.24
C SER A 154 44.19 -15.00 -38.82
N HIS A 155 43.19 -15.88 -38.73
CA HIS A 155 43.24 -17.22 -39.29
C HIS A 155 43.38 -17.19 -40.82
N CYS A 156 42.61 -16.34 -41.50
CA CYS A 156 42.72 -16.16 -42.96
C CYS A 156 44.08 -15.61 -43.39
N GLN A 157 44.81 -14.95 -42.49
CA GLN A 157 46.17 -14.44 -42.71
C GLN A 157 47.26 -15.43 -42.28
N GLY A 158 46.90 -16.66 -41.86
CA GLY A 158 47.84 -17.68 -41.40
C GLY A 158 48.27 -17.57 -39.93
N LEU A 159 47.69 -16.65 -39.16
CA LEU A 159 48.01 -16.40 -37.76
C LEU A 159 47.03 -17.11 -36.82
N LEU A 160 47.10 -18.44 -36.76
CA LEU A 160 46.12 -19.28 -36.04
C LEU A 160 46.12 -19.11 -34.51
N LEU A 161 47.21 -18.61 -33.93
CA LEU A 161 47.36 -18.43 -32.47
C LEU A 161 47.20 -16.97 -32.02
N ALA A 162 47.03 -16.05 -32.97
CA ALA A 162 46.93 -14.62 -32.66
C ALA A 162 45.55 -14.31 -32.07
N LYS A 163 45.55 -13.75 -30.85
CA LYS A 163 44.34 -13.29 -30.16
C LYS A 163 44.06 -11.82 -30.44
N PRO A 164 42.79 -11.37 -30.44
CA PRO A 164 42.47 -9.96 -30.53
C PRO A 164 43.10 -9.16 -29.38
N CYS A 165 43.65 -7.99 -29.68
CA CYS A 165 44.13 -7.06 -28.67
C CYS A 165 42.98 -6.63 -27.75
N ALA A 166 43.23 -6.46 -26.45
CA ALA A 166 42.20 -6.04 -25.50
C ALA A 166 41.50 -4.73 -25.91
N GLY A 167 42.26 -3.73 -26.36
CA GLY A 167 41.70 -2.46 -26.85
C GLY A 167 40.87 -2.61 -28.12
N TYR A 168 41.29 -3.49 -29.05
CA TYR A 168 40.51 -3.75 -30.28
C TYR A 168 39.20 -4.48 -29.95
N CYS A 169 39.27 -5.47 -29.05
CA CYS A 169 38.09 -6.16 -28.53
C CYS A 169 37.11 -5.19 -27.87
N GLY A 170 37.61 -4.33 -26.98
CA GLY A 170 36.80 -3.30 -26.33
C GLY A 170 36.08 -2.39 -27.32
N ALA A 171 36.78 -1.90 -28.35
CA ALA A 171 36.19 -1.03 -29.37
C ALA A 171 35.09 -1.72 -30.20
N VAL A 172 35.32 -2.98 -30.61
CA VAL A 172 34.31 -3.77 -31.34
C VAL A 172 33.09 -4.03 -30.47
N MET A 173 33.29 -4.45 -29.21
CA MET A 173 32.21 -4.74 -28.28
C MET A 173 31.41 -3.48 -27.94
N GLN A 174 32.06 -2.34 -27.73
CA GLN A 174 31.39 -1.06 -27.47
C GLN A 174 30.51 -0.62 -28.64
N GLY A 175 30.98 -0.79 -29.88
CA GLY A 175 30.16 -0.52 -31.07
C GLY A 175 28.97 -1.48 -31.21
N CYS A 176 29.17 -2.77 -30.90
CA CYS A 176 28.12 -3.78 -30.93
C CYS A 176 27.05 -3.59 -29.85
N LEU A 177 27.42 -3.07 -28.69
CA LEU A 177 26.56 -2.88 -27.53
C LEU A 177 26.16 -1.42 -27.31
N ALA A 178 26.29 -0.56 -28.32
CA ALA A 178 26.04 0.88 -28.20
C ALA A 178 24.67 1.19 -27.58
N GLY A 179 23.60 0.51 -28.01
CA GLY A 179 22.26 0.69 -27.43
C GLY A 179 22.13 0.26 -25.97
N VAL A 180 22.93 -0.72 -25.50
CA VAL A 180 23.00 -1.09 -24.07
C VAL A 180 23.77 -0.04 -23.28
N VAL A 181 24.84 0.49 -23.87
CA VAL A 181 25.66 1.54 -23.23
C VAL A 181 24.85 2.82 -23.03
N GLU A 182 23.93 3.14 -23.93
CA GLU A 182 23.04 4.31 -23.79
C GLU A 182 22.14 4.23 -22.55
N ILE A 183 21.59 3.05 -22.24
CA ILE A 183 20.71 2.87 -21.07
C ILE A 183 21.46 2.68 -19.76
N ASP A 184 22.75 2.35 -19.81
CA ASP A 184 23.57 1.94 -18.67
C ASP A 184 23.59 2.98 -17.53
N LYS A 185 23.62 4.28 -17.87
CA LYS A 185 23.51 5.36 -16.89
C LYS A 185 22.16 5.33 -16.18
N HIS A 186 21.07 5.29 -16.94
CA HIS A 186 19.70 5.27 -16.40
C HIS A 186 19.44 4.00 -15.58
N TRP A 187 20.00 2.87 -16.02
CA TRP A 187 19.91 1.61 -15.29
C TRP A 187 20.58 1.71 -13.93
N ARG A 188 21.79 2.29 -13.84
CA ARG A 188 22.46 2.52 -12.54
C ARG A 188 21.68 3.46 -11.62
N GLU A 189 21.12 4.54 -12.17
CA GLU A 189 20.27 5.48 -11.40
C GLU A 189 18.99 4.79 -10.89
N TYR A 190 18.39 3.94 -11.72
CA TYR A 190 17.24 3.11 -11.37
C TYR A 190 17.57 2.14 -10.22
N ILE A 191 18.68 1.40 -10.32
CA ILE A 191 19.13 0.48 -9.26
C ILE A 191 19.39 1.24 -7.95
N GLY A 192 20.09 2.38 -8.01
CA GLY A 192 20.34 3.20 -6.82
C GLY A 192 19.06 3.73 -6.17
N SER A 193 18.07 4.12 -6.99
CA SER A 193 16.76 4.55 -6.51
C SER A 193 15.98 3.40 -5.85
N LEU A 194 16.03 2.20 -6.44
CA LEU A 194 15.41 1.01 -5.90
C LEU A 194 16.05 0.60 -4.56
N GLU A 195 17.38 0.67 -4.45
CA GLU A 195 18.10 0.47 -3.19
C GLU A 195 17.67 1.49 -2.13
N GLY A 196 17.57 2.77 -2.50
CA GLY A 196 17.06 3.83 -1.61
C GLY A 196 15.65 3.53 -1.09
N LEU A 197 14.76 3.09 -1.98
CA LEU A 197 13.39 2.70 -1.62
C LEU A 197 13.39 1.51 -0.64
N THR A 198 14.15 0.45 -0.92
CA THR A 198 14.22 -0.72 -0.03
C THR A 198 14.77 -0.39 1.35
N LYS A 199 15.71 0.55 1.47
CA LYS A 199 16.17 1.08 2.78
C LYS A 199 15.03 1.77 3.53
N GLY A 200 14.23 2.57 2.85
CA GLY A 200 13.04 3.20 3.43
C GLY A 200 11.98 2.18 3.88
N MET A 201 11.77 1.12 3.09
CA MET A 201 10.85 0.02 3.42
C MET A 201 11.31 -0.86 4.59
N ARG A 202 12.59 -0.82 4.99
CA ARG A 202 13.09 -1.43 6.23
C ARG A 202 12.98 -0.52 7.45
N GLY A 203 12.45 0.69 7.27
CA GLY A 203 12.36 1.71 8.31
C GLY A 203 10.99 2.39 8.29
N VAL A 204 10.97 3.65 7.87
CA VAL A 204 9.79 4.53 8.01
C VAL A 204 8.59 4.12 7.14
N TYR A 205 8.82 3.30 6.12
CA TYR A 205 7.79 2.81 5.18
C TYR A 205 7.56 1.31 5.27
N ASP A 206 7.94 0.70 6.41
CA ASP A 206 7.78 -0.73 6.64
C ASP A 206 6.29 -1.10 6.70
N MET A 207 5.82 -1.67 5.59
CA MET A 207 4.45 -2.14 5.44
C MET A 207 4.11 -3.28 6.40
N GLU A 208 5.05 -4.19 6.67
CA GLU A 208 4.82 -5.29 7.60
C GLU A 208 4.60 -4.73 9.00
N HIS A 209 5.50 -3.86 9.45
CA HIS A 209 5.35 -3.19 10.74
C HIS A 209 4.04 -2.40 10.83
N VAL A 210 3.70 -1.60 9.82
CA VAL A 210 2.49 -0.77 9.84
C VAL A 210 1.22 -1.62 9.86
N LEU A 211 1.10 -2.60 8.95
CA LEU A 211 -0.12 -3.41 8.86
C LEU A 211 -0.28 -4.34 10.07
N LEU A 212 0.79 -4.98 10.53
CA LEU A 212 0.74 -5.87 11.69
C LEU A 212 0.45 -5.12 12.99
N ASN A 213 0.67 -3.81 13.06
CA ASN A 213 0.33 -2.99 14.24
C ASN A 213 -1.04 -2.29 14.15
N LEU A 214 -1.78 -2.43 13.04
CA LEU A 214 -3.10 -1.80 12.91
C LEU A 214 -4.09 -2.26 13.98
N PHE A 215 -4.02 -3.52 14.43
CA PHE A 215 -4.89 -4.00 15.50
C PHE A 215 -4.71 -3.16 16.78
N SER A 216 -3.48 -2.76 17.10
CA SER A 216 -3.19 -1.91 18.27
C SER A 216 -3.71 -0.51 18.05
N ALA A 217 -3.47 0.09 16.88
CA ALA A 217 -3.98 1.41 16.55
C ALA A 217 -5.52 1.48 16.64
N VAL A 218 -6.22 0.45 16.14
CA VAL A 218 -7.68 0.34 16.24
C VAL A 218 -8.12 0.15 17.69
N ARG A 219 -7.45 -0.70 18.47
CA ARG A 219 -7.74 -0.87 19.90
C ARG A 219 -7.58 0.45 20.66
N ASP A 220 -6.50 1.17 20.42
CA ASP A 220 -6.19 2.43 21.10
C ASP A 220 -7.19 3.54 20.71
N ALA A 221 -7.66 3.53 19.45
CA ALA A 221 -8.76 4.38 19.00
C ALA A 221 -10.07 4.07 19.74
N ILE A 222 -10.42 2.79 19.93
CA ILE A 222 -11.60 2.38 20.72
C ILE A 222 -11.45 2.79 22.19
N LEU A 223 -10.27 2.58 22.79
CA LEU A 223 -9.98 3.02 24.15
C LEU A 223 -10.10 4.54 24.31
N TYR A 224 -9.71 5.31 23.29
CA TYR A 224 -9.90 6.76 23.28
C TYR A 224 -11.39 7.13 23.31
N VAL A 225 -12.23 6.42 22.55
CA VAL A 225 -13.68 6.62 22.57
C VAL A 225 -14.25 6.33 23.97
N GLN A 226 -13.87 5.20 24.58
CA GLN A 226 -14.34 4.82 25.92
C GLN A 226 -13.93 5.84 26.99
N LYS A 227 -12.69 6.36 26.93
CA LYS A 227 -12.24 7.43 27.85
C LYS A 227 -13.02 8.74 27.71
N ASN A 228 -13.69 8.94 26.58
CA ASN A 228 -14.47 10.14 26.29
C ASN A 228 -15.99 9.84 26.22
N GLU A 229 -16.45 8.72 26.80
CA GLU A 229 -17.81 8.22 26.61
C GLU A 229 -18.89 9.20 27.07
N GLU A 230 -18.75 9.85 28.24
CA GLU A 230 -19.76 10.77 28.76
C GLU A 230 -19.94 12.00 27.84
N LYS A 231 -18.82 12.56 27.39
CA LYS A 231 -18.78 13.69 26.46
C LYS A 231 -19.35 13.30 25.11
N LEU A 232 -19.01 12.12 24.60
CA LEU A 232 -19.51 11.64 23.31
C LEU A 232 -20.98 11.28 23.39
N SER A 233 -21.45 10.65 24.48
CA SER A 233 -22.86 10.33 24.68
C SER A 233 -23.71 11.60 24.69
N THR A 234 -23.34 12.61 25.48
CA THR A 234 -24.09 13.87 25.56
C THR A 234 -24.10 14.61 24.22
N THR A 235 -22.94 14.70 23.56
CA THR A 235 -22.82 15.42 22.29
C THR A 235 -23.53 14.70 21.15
N VAL A 236 -23.44 13.37 21.08
CA VAL A 236 -24.14 12.56 20.07
C VAL A 236 -25.64 12.55 20.33
N SER A 237 -26.11 12.45 21.58
CA SER A 237 -27.54 12.60 21.88
C SER A 237 -28.08 13.96 21.43
N GLY A 238 -27.33 15.05 21.66
CA GLY A 238 -27.69 16.37 21.13
C GLY A 238 -27.66 16.41 19.60
N PHE A 239 -26.66 15.79 18.99
CA PHE A 239 -26.50 15.65 17.53
C PHE A 239 -27.69 14.96 16.87
N LEU A 240 -28.22 13.91 17.51
CA LEU A 240 -29.36 13.13 17.04
C LEU A 240 -30.72 13.83 17.26
N GLN A 241 -30.82 14.69 18.29
CA GLN A 241 -32.07 15.41 18.61
C GLN A 241 -32.26 16.70 17.80
N SER A 242 -31.20 17.25 17.18
CA SER A 242 -31.27 18.52 16.44
C SER A 242 -31.54 18.33 14.93
N PRO A 243 -32.35 19.20 14.28
CA PRO A 243 -32.43 19.27 12.82
C PRO A 243 -31.08 19.73 12.24
N TRP A 244 -30.44 18.86 11.44
CA TRP A 244 -29.14 19.10 10.82
C TRP A 244 -29.16 20.32 9.89
N ARG A 245 -28.19 21.25 10.03
CA ARG A 245 -28.05 22.46 9.17
C ARG A 245 -26.79 22.45 8.27
N GLY A 246 -26.19 21.29 8.05
CA GLY A 246 -25.04 21.09 7.14
C GLY A 246 -25.43 20.47 5.80
N ALA A 247 -24.45 19.95 5.04
CA ALA A 247 -24.65 19.27 3.75
C ALA A 247 -25.59 18.03 3.80
N MET A 248 -26.03 17.64 5.00
CA MET A 248 -26.89 16.52 5.32
C MET A 248 -28.25 16.93 5.91
N ALA A 249 -28.73 18.14 5.63
CA ALA A 249 -30.04 18.63 6.07
C ALA A 249 -31.25 17.74 5.68
N ALA A 250 -31.04 16.74 4.80
CA ALA A 250 -32.03 15.74 4.41
C ALA A 250 -32.15 14.53 5.36
N LEU A 251 -31.17 14.29 6.26
CA LEU A 251 -31.20 13.13 7.18
C LEU A 251 -32.07 13.44 8.41
N ARG A 252 -33.14 12.66 8.62
CA ARG A 252 -33.92 12.68 9.87
C ARG A 252 -33.20 11.84 10.92
N CYS A 253 -32.32 12.46 11.68
CA CYS A 253 -31.52 11.81 12.72
C CYS A 253 -32.25 11.56 14.05
N VAL A 254 -33.55 11.85 14.11
CA VAL A 254 -34.36 11.71 15.31
C VAL A 254 -34.70 10.22 15.52
N PRO A 255 -34.47 9.67 16.73
CA PRO A 255 -34.77 8.27 17.05
C PRO A 255 -36.27 7.93 16.97
#